data_AF-A0A6J4LD27-F1
#
_entry.id   AF-A0A6J4LD27-F1
#
_cell.length_a   1.000
_cell.length_b   1.000
_cell.length_c   1.000
_cell.angle_alpha   90.00
_cell.angle_beta   90.00
_cell.angle_gamma   90.00
#
_symmetry.space_group_name_H-M   'P 1'
#
loop_
_entity.id
_entity.type
_entity.pdbx_description
1 polymer ?
#
loop_
_entity_poly.entity_id
_entity_poly.type
_entity_poly.pdbx_seq_one_letter_code
_entity_poly.pdbx_strand_id
1 'polypeptide(L)'
;MTSLKPTAGRSRATLAEGSFRVHADRTGFSGWDLQRIVDPANIGVLVGTPASEPPCRVRARLTGPVRKVVTERSLVTPVDVCPIQLSVEEF
;
A
#
# COMPACT_ATOMS: atom_id res chain seq x y z
N MET A 1 28.96 18.65 -31.66
CA MET A 1 29.25 18.25 -30.26
C MET A 1 28.67 19.31 -29.34
N THR A 2 27.43 19.14 -28.88
CA THR A 2 26.77 20.11 -28.00
C THR A 2 26.88 19.60 -26.57
N SER A 3 27.74 20.25 -25.79
CA SER A 3 27.98 19.93 -24.38
C SER A 3 26.83 20.46 -23.53
N LEU A 4 26.07 19.56 -22.89
CA LEU A 4 25.14 19.93 -21.82
C LEU A 4 25.95 20.19 -20.54
N LYS A 5 25.94 21.43 -20.05
CA LYS A 5 26.39 21.75 -18.69
C LYS A 5 25.41 21.13 -17.69
N PRO A 6 25.88 20.46 -16.62
CA PRO A 6 25.00 20.04 -15.55
C PRO A 6 24.52 21.26 -14.76
N THR A 7 23.22 21.54 -14.83
CA THR A 7 22.55 22.51 -13.96
C THR A 7 22.30 21.80 -12.63
N ALA A 8 23.01 22.20 -11.58
CA ALA A 8 22.76 21.74 -10.21
C ALA A 8 21.45 22.38 -9.69
N GLY A 9 20.31 21.86 -10.15
CA GLY A 9 19.01 22.22 -9.60
C GLY A 9 18.80 21.48 -8.28
N ARG A 10 18.70 22.21 -7.17
CA ARG A 10 18.24 21.64 -5.89
C ARG A 10 16.75 21.30 -6.04
N SER A 11 16.41 20.02 -6.11
CA SER A 11 15.04 19.56 -5.95
C SER A 11 14.70 19.48 -4.45
N ARG A 12 13.60 20.11 -4.04
CA ARG A 12 13.07 19.98 -2.68
C ARG A 12 12.05 18.86 -2.68
N ALA A 13 12.39 17.74 -2.07
CA ALA A 13 11.44 16.65 -1.84
C ALA A 13 10.82 16.81 -0.44
N THR A 14 9.49 16.73 -0.35
CA THR A 14 8.78 16.63 0.92
C THR A 14 8.43 15.16 1.12
N LEU A 15 8.79 14.60 2.28
CA LEU A 15 8.42 13.23 2.65
C LEU A 15 7.22 13.23 3.60
N ALA A 16 6.42 12.19 3.49
CA ALA A 16 5.26 11.96 4.33
C ALA A 16 5.14 10.46 4.66
N GLU A 17 4.61 10.16 5.83
CA GLU A 17 4.25 8.83 6.28
C GLU A 17 2.77 8.59 5.97
N GLY A 18 2.44 7.42 5.45
CA GLY A 18 1.07 7.03 5.13
C GLY A 18 0.65 5.78 5.91
N SER A 19 -0.48 5.87 6.62
CA SER A 19 -1.09 4.75 7.33
C SER A 19 -2.37 4.31 6.62
N PHE A 20 -2.43 3.04 6.20
CA PHE A 20 -3.56 2.48 5.48
C PHE A 20 -4.40 1.57 6.37
N ARG A 21 -5.72 1.76 6.40
CA ARG A 21 -6.64 0.78 6.99
C ARG A 21 -7.21 -0.10 5.88
N VAL A 22 -6.83 -1.38 5.88
CA VAL A 22 -7.27 -2.35 4.88
C VAL A 22 -8.26 -3.32 5.52
N HIS A 23 -9.51 -3.30 5.06
CA HIS A 23 -10.52 -4.25 5.52
C HIS A 23 -10.25 -5.65 4.95
N ALA A 24 -10.45 -6.71 5.74
CA ALA A 24 -10.20 -8.09 5.31
C ALA A 24 -10.99 -8.49 4.03
N ASP A 25 -12.17 -7.92 3.80
CA ASP A 25 -12.97 -8.18 2.57
C ASP A 25 -12.25 -7.80 1.26
N ARG A 26 -11.21 -6.95 1.35
CA ARG A 26 -10.31 -6.64 0.23
C ARG A 26 -9.59 -7.86 -0.31
N THR A 27 -9.36 -8.86 0.54
CA THR A 27 -8.69 -10.11 0.19
C THR A 27 -9.67 -11.22 -0.18
N GLY A 28 -10.96 -10.89 -0.27
CA GLY A 28 -11.97 -11.86 -0.64
C GLY A 28 -11.73 -12.43 -2.04
N PHE A 29 -12.00 -13.71 -2.20
CA PHE A 29 -11.93 -14.42 -3.48
C PHE A 29 -13.22 -15.22 -3.68
N SER A 30 -13.45 -15.69 -4.91
CA SER A 30 -14.60 -16.54 -5.20
C SER A 30 -14.30 -17.97 -4.76
N GLY A 31 -15.11 -18.49 -3.84
CA GLY A 31 -15.07 -19.88 -3.41
C GLY A 31 -15.61 -20.84 -4.48
N TRP A 32 -15.56 -22.13 -4.18
CA TRP A 32 -16.05 -23.20 -5.06
C TRP A 32 -17.56 -23.12 -5.31
N ASP A 33 -18.32 -22.58 -4.36
CA ASP A 33 -19.76 -22.30 -4.46
C ASP A 33 -20.07 -20.96 -5.14
N LEU A 34 -19.05 -20.34 -5.76
CA LEU A 34 -19.08 -19.02 -6.39
C LEU A 34 -19.44 -17.86 -5.45
N GLN A 35 -19.45 -18.10 -4.14
CA GLN A 35 -19.65 -17.04 -3.15
C GLN A 35 -18.32 -16.33 -2.88
N ARG A 36 -18.36 -15.00 -2.76
CA ARG A 36 -17.18 -14.25 -2.34
C ARG A 36 -16.93 -14.47 -0.85
N ILE A 37 -15.77 -15.03 -0.51
CA ILE A 37 -15.39 -15.37 0.86
C ILE A 37 -14.00 -14.81 1.22
N VAL A 38 -13.75 -14.66 2.52
CA VAL A 38 -12.42 -14.47 3.10
C VAL A 38 -12.11 -15.71 3.93
N ASP A 39 -10.94 -16.30 3.67
CA ASP A 39 -10.42 -17.50 4.35
C ASP A 39 -9.08 -17.14 5.03
N PRO A 40 -8.75 -17.68 6.22
CA PRO A 40 -7.44 -17.53 6.81
C PRO A 40 -6.30 -17.90 5.86
N ALA A 41 -5.38 -16.96 5.67
CA ALA A 41 -4.28 -17.11 4.74
C ALA A 41 -3.14 -16.14 5.06
N ASN A 42 -1.96 -16.42 4.53
CA ASN A 42 -0.90 -15.42 4.43
C ASN A 42 -1.15 -14.57 3.18
N ILE A 43 -1.14 -13.25 3.35
CA ILE A 43 -1.33 -12.29 2.27
C ILE A 43 -0.10 -11.40 2.12
N GLY A 44 0.12 -10.94 0.88
CA GLY A 44 1.05 -9.87 0.56
C GLY A 44 0.30 -8.56 0.33
N VAL A 45 0.81 -7.48 0.90
CA VAL A 45 0.37 -6.11 0.62
C VAL A 45 1.54 -5.38 -0.02
N LEU A 46 1.29 -4.78 -1.17
CA LEU A 46 2.27 -4.01 -1.93
C LEU A 46 1.81 -2.56 -1.98
N VAL A 47 2.70 -1.62 -1.62
CA VAL A 47 2.43 -0.19 -1.69
C VAL A 47 3.49 0.46 -2.57
N GLY A 48 3.04 1.18 -3.58
CA GLY A 48 3.91 1.83 -4.54
C GLY A 48 3.15 2.59 -5.61
N THR A 49 3.89 3.32 -6.42
CA THR A 49 3.35 3.96 -7.62
C THR A 49 3.15 2.94 -8.74
N PRO A 50 2.10 3.03 -9.56
CA PRO A 50 1.81 2.04 -10.60
C PRO A 50 2.92 1.87 -11.67
N ALA A 51 3.81 2.86 -11.80
CA ALA A 51 4.86 2.91 -12.83
C ALA A 51 6.20 2.30 -12.42
N SER A 52 6.33 1.79 -11.19
CA SER A 52 7.58 1.18 -10.69
C SER A 52 7.28 -0.06 -9.84
N GLU A 53 8.28 -0.93 -9.67
CA GLU A 53 8.16 -2.05 -8.72
C GLU A 53 7.86 -1.48 -7.33
N PRO A 54 6.80 -1.96 -6.64
CA PRO A 54 6.35 -1.32 -5.41
C PRO A 54 7.46 -1.42 -4.34
N PRO A 55 7.95 -0.27 -3.84
CA PRO A 55 9.09 -0.23 -2.94
C PRO A 55 8.76 -0.79 -1.55
N CYS A 56 7.47 -0.85 -1.18
CA CYS A 56 7.02 -1.35 0.11
C CYS A 56 6.26 -2.67 -0.04
N ARG A 57 6.73 -3.70 0.68
CA ARG A 57 6.13 -5.03 0.74
C ARG A 57 5.89 -5.42 2.18
N VAL A 58 4.66 -5.80 2.51
CA VAL A 58 4.28 -6.28 3.83
C VAL A 58 3.64 -7.65 3.68
N ARG A 59 3.96 -8.57 4.60
CA ARG A 59 3.24 -9.84 4.75
C ARG A 59 2.37 -9.77 5.99
N ALA A 60 1.14 -10.23 5.88
CA ALA A 60 0.21 -10.32 7.00
C ALA A 60 -0.46 -11.68 7.01
N ARG A 61 -0.83 -12.15 8.21
CA ARG A 61 -1.61 -13.38 8.38
C ARG A 61 -3.05 -13.00 8.70
N LEU A 62 -3.98 -13.42 7.85
CA LEU A 62 -5.41 -13.38 8.13
C LEU A 62 -5.76 -14.55 9.05
N THR A 63 -6.51 -14.27 10.10
CA THR A 63 -6.93 -15.23 11.13
C THR A 63 -8.42 -15.14 11.37
N GLY A 64 -9.02 -16.19 11.91
CA GLY A 64 -10.45 -16.28 12.21
C GLY A 64 -11.13 -17.41 11.44
N PRO A 65 -12.47 -17.47 11.42
CA PRO A 65 -13.20 -18.42 10.58
C PRO A 65 -13.36 -17.91 9.14
N VAL A 66 -13.70 -18.83 8.22
CA VAL A 66 -14.17 -18.48 6.87
C VAL A 66 -15.41 -17.59 6.99
N ARG A 67 -15.44 -16.49 6.24
CA ARG A 67 -16.57 -15.54 6.26
C ARG A 67 -16.98 -15.13 4.85
N LYS A 68 -18.29 -15.04 4.61
CA LYS A 68 -18.86 -14.47 3.38
C LYS A 68 -18.69 -12.95 3.35
N VAL A 69 -18.32 -12.41 2.19
CA VAL A 69 -18.22 -10.97 1.95
C VAL A 69 -19.60 -10.44 1.56
N VAL A 70 -20.08 -9.44 2.30
CA VAL A 70 -21.33 -8.76 1.97
C VAL A 70 -21.05 -7.68 0.92
N THR A 71 -21.74 -7.76 -0.23
CA THR A 71 -21.46 -6.93 -1.42
C THR A 71 -22.00 -5.50 -1.35
N GLU A 72 -22.86 -5.20 -0.38
CA GLU A 72 -23.50 -3.90 -0.21
C GLU A 72 -22.57 -2.82 0.38
N ARG A 73 -21.28 -3.14 0.60
CA ARG A 73 -20.32 -2.23 1.22
C ARG A 73 -19.36 -1.66 0.18
N SER A 74 -19.35 -0.34 0.05
CA SER A 74 -18.24 0.35 -0.60
C SER A 74 -16.99 0.17 0.26
N LEU A 75 -16.09 -0.69 -0.20
CA LEU A 75 -14.81 -0.85 0.45
C LEU A 75 -13.93 0.32 -0.03
N VAL A 76 -13.61 1.24 0.87
CA VAL A 76 -12.57 2.24 0.65
C VAL A 76 -11.37 1.84 1.47
N THR A 77 -10.16 2.03 0.94
CA THR A 77 -8.92 1.85 1.71
C THR A 77 -8.44 3.25 2.08
N PRO A 78 -8.91 3.82 3.19
CA PRO A 78 -8.49 5.16 3.59
C PRO A 78 -7.00 5.16 3.94
N VAL A 79 -6.38 6.32 3.71
CA VAL A 79 -5.01 6.60 4.09
C VAL A 79 -4.99 7.86 4.95
N ASP A 80 -4.34 7.76 6.10
CA ASP A 80 -4.00 8.91 6.94
C ASP A 80 -2.54 9.30 6.60
N VAL A 81 -2.28 10.57 6.32
CA VAL A 81 -0.96 11.07 5.88
C VAL A 81 -0.41 12.08 6.86
N CYS A 82 0.81 11.87 7.33
CA CYS A 82 1.52 12.75 8.26
C CYS A 82 2.85 13.22 7.65
N PRO A 83 3.20 14.52 7.74
CA PRO A 83 4.53 14.98 7.32
C PRO A 83 5.63 14.31 8.13
N ILE A 84 6.73 13.91 7.49
CA ILE A 84 7.91 13.41 8.20
C ILE A 84 8.91 14.54 8.32
N GLN A 85 9.34 14.81 9.55
CA GLN A 85 10.43 15.74 9.82
C GLN A 85 11.73 14.95 9.85
N LEU A 86 12.54 15.08 8.81
CA LEU A 86 13.86 14.46 8.76
C LEU A 86 14.84 15.33 9.55
N SER A 87 15.35 14.83 10.67
CA SER A 87 16.56 15.38 11.28
C SER A 87 17.75 14.79 10.53
N VAL A 88 18.46 15.62 9.78
CA VAL A 88 19.74 15.22 9.19
C VAL A 88 20.78 15.42 10.29
N GLU A 89 21.26 14.33 10.90
CA GLU A 89 22.50 14.40 11.67
C GLU A 89 23.66 14.42 10.68
N GLU A 90 24.37 15.54 10.61
CA GLU A 90 25.63 15.62 9.87
C GLU A 90 26.69 14.83 10.64
N PHE A 91 27.35 13.89 9.96
CA PHE A 91 28.56 13.21 10.43
C PHE A 91 29.80 14.04 10.12
#